data_AF-A0A7V8WRT9-F1
#
_entry.id   AF-A0A7V8WRT9-F1
#
_cell.length_a   1.000
_cell.length_b   1.000
_cell.length_c   1.000
_cell.angle_alpha   90.00
_cell.angle_beta   90.00
_cell.angle_gamma   90.00
#
_symmetry.space_group_name_H-M   'P 1'
#
loop_
_entity.id
_entity.type
_entity.pdbx_description
1 polymer ?
#
loop_
_entity_poly.entity_id
_entity_poly.type
_entity_poly.pdbx_seq_one_letter_code
_entity_poly.pdbx_strand_id
1 'polypeptide(L)' 'MNQPPDSRSPVEEEDVVRLARFASLAIPEARLSRVARELDTTLALADDLWDLPVGDLAPATDTFNP' A
#
# COMPACT_ATOMS: atom_id res chain seq x y z
N MET A 1 18.08 -8.73 -9.39
CA MET A 1 18.05 -8.16 -8.02
C MET A 1 16.82 -7.29 -7.97
N ASN A 2 15.73 -7.78 -7.38
CA ASN A 2 14.58 -6.93 -7.04
C ASN A 2 14.83 -6.54 -5.59
N GLN A 3 15.52 -5.43 -5.36
CA GLN A 3 15.66 -4.90 -4.01
C GLN A 3 14.43 -4.02 -3.73
N PRO A 4 13.76 -4.13 -2.57
CA PRO A 4 12.78 -3.12 -2.21
C PRO A 4 13.53 -1.78 -2.15
N PRO A 5 12.93 -0.65 -2.54
CA PRO A 5 13.63 0.62 -2.50
C PRO A 5 14.12 0.90 -1.07
N ASP A 6 15.45 0.98 -0.90
CA ASP A 6 16.17 1.01 0.40
C ASP A 6 15.84 2.20 1.32
N SER A 7 14.87 3.05 0.97
CA SER A 7 14.45 4.17 1.82
C SER A 7 12.99 4.53 1.55
N ARG A 8 12.05 3.69 2.00
CA ARG A 8 10.66 4.15 2.11
C ARG A 8 10.56 5.16 3.25
N SER A 9 10.29 6.42 2.92
CA SER A 9 9.87 7.40 3.91
C SER A 9 8.54 6.95 4.55
N PRO A 10 8.34 7.21 5.85
CA PRO A 10 7.05 6.96 6.49
C PRO A 10 5.91 7.65 5.75
N VAL A 11 4.72 7.04 5.73
CA VAL A 11 3.53 7.68 5.15
C VAL A 11 3.12 8.90 5.96
N GLU A 12 2.95 10.04 5.30
CA GLU A 12 2.49 11.28 5.92
C GLU A 12 0.97 11.49 5.75
N GLU A 13 0.38 12.39 6.53
CA GLU A 13 -1.06 12.71 6.40
C GLU A 13 -1.40 13.27 5.01
N GLU A 14 -0.49 14.02 4.38
CA GLU A 14 -0.68 14.55 3.03
C GLU A 14 -0.82 13.43 2.00
N ASP A 15 -0.05 12.34 2.14
CA ASP A 15 -0.17 11.17 1.28
C ASP A 15 -1.55 10.51 1.43
N VAL A 16 -2.05 10.42 2.66
CA VAL A 16 -3.40 9.91 2.94
C VAL A 16 -4.47 10.79 2.28
N VAL A 17 -4.34 12.12 2.37
CA VAL A 17 -5.28 13.05 1.73
C VAL A 17 -5.25 12.89 0.21
N ARG A 18 -4.05 12.79 -0.39
CA ARG A 18 -3.88 12.58 -1.83
C ARG A 18 -4.49 11.25 -2.29
N LEU A 19 -4.25 10.17 -1.55
CA LEU A 19 -4.81 8.85 -1.85
C LEU A 19 -6.33 8.81 -1.68
N ALA A 20 -6.86 9.41 -0.61
CA ALA A 20 -8.29 9.52 -0.36
C ALA A 20 -8.98 10.30 -1.48
N ARG A 21 -8.38 11.41 -1.94
CA ARG A 21 -8.90 12.17 -3.08
C ARG A 21 -8.92 11.35 -4.36
N PHE A 22 -7.85 10.61 -4.65
CA PHE A 22 -7.79 9.71 -5.81
C PHE A 22 -8.89 8.63 -5.75
N ALA A 23 -9.10 8.03 -4.59
CA ALA A 23 -10.12 7.01 -4.36
C ALA A 23 -11.54 7.58 -4.15
N SER A 24 -11.73 8.90 -4.21
CA SER A 24 -13.00 9.58 -3.91
C SER A 24 -13.57 9.24 -2.51
N LEU A 25 -12.69 9.10 -1.51
CA LEU A 25 -13.03 8.84 -0.12
C LEU A 25 -12.97 10.11 0.73
N ALA A 26 -13.92 10.26 1.65
CA ALA A 26 -13.89 11.30 2.66
C ALA A 26 -13.33 10.75 3.98
N ILE A 27 -12.13 11.21 4.36
CA ILE A 27 -11.50 10.85 5.64
C ILE A 27 -11.58 12.07 6.57
N PRO A 28 -12.21 11.94 7.76
CA PRO A 28 -12.19 13.02 8.75
C PRO A 28 -10.75 13.39 9.14
N GLU A 29 -10.46 14.69 9.24
CA GLU A 29 -9.12 15.20 9.55
C GLU A 29 -8.54 14.60 10.83
N ALA A 30 -9.37 14.44 11.87
CA ALA A 30 -9.00 13.81 13.14
C ALA A 30 -8.57 12.32 13.03
N ARG A 31 -8.77 11.68 11.87
CA ARG A 31 -8.36 10.29 11.59
C ARG A 31 -7.11 10.19 10.72
N LEU A 32 -6.62 11.29 10.11
CA LEU A 32 -5.53 11.25 9.13
C LEU A 32 -4.26 10.62 9.71
N SER A 33 -3.76 11.11 10.84
CA SER A 33 -2.60 10.53 11.56
C SER A 33 -2.73 9.03 11.81
N ARG A 34 -3.93 8.57 12.19
CA ARG A 34 -4.16 7.16 12.47
C ARG A 34 -4.13 6.33 11.18
N VAL A 35 -4.78 6.81 10.13
CA VAL A 35 -4.80 6.15 8.82
C VAL A 35 -3.40 6.11 8.22
N ALA A 36 -2.62 7.18 8.34
CA ALA A 36 -1.24 7.23 7.87
C ALA A 36 -0.40 6.12 8.52
N ARG A 37 -0.51 5.96 9.84
CA ARG A 37 0.20 4.90 10.59
C ARG A 37 -0.25 3.49 10.21
N GLU A 38 -1.56 3.27 10.07
CA GLU A 38 -2.11 1.97 9.67
C GLU A 38 -1.69 1.61 8.23
N LEU A 39 -1.69 2.59 7.32
CA LEU A 39 -1.22 2.43 5.94
C LEU A 39 0.28 2.15 5.90
N ASP A 40 1.07 2.88 6.69
CA ASP A 40 2.52 2.67 6.80
C ASP A 40 2.86 1.25 7.28
N THR A 41 2.14 0.76 8.29
CA THR A 41 2.29 -0.62 8.79
C THR A 41 1.93 -1.65 7.71
N THR A 42 0.85 -1.40 6.96
CA THR A 42 0.38 -2.29 5.89
C THR A 42 1.38 -2.35 4.75
N LEU A 43 1.96 -1.21 4.36
CA LEU A 43 2.98 -1.14 3.33
C LEU A 43 4.27 -1.84 3.76
N ALA A 44 4.67 -1.72 5.03
CA ALA A 44 5.84 -2.45 5.55
C ALA A 44 5.65 -3.97 5.44
N LEU A 45 4.46 -4.48 5.74
CA LEU A 45 4.15 -5.91 5.55
C LEU A 45 4.17 -6.31 4.07
N ALA A 46 3.73 -5.42 3.17
CA ALA A 46 3.80 -5.68 1.73
C ALA A 46 5.24 -5.65 1.20
N ASP A 47 6.11 -4.81 1.78
CA ASP A 47 7.53 -4.77 1.47
C ASP A 47 8.20 -6.13 1.76
N ASP A 48 7.80 -6.84 2.83
CA ASP A 48 8.28 -8.20 3.13
C ASP A 48 7.97 -9.23 2.01
N LEU A 49 6.94 -8.97 1.19
CA LEU A 49 6.58 -9.84 0.07
C LEU A 49 7.49 -9.63 -1.16
N TRP A 50 8.22 -8.52 -1.21
CA TRP A 50 9.04 -8.14 -2.35
C TRP A 50 10.18 -9.15 -2.62
N ASP A 51 10.73 -9.74 -1.56
CA ASP A 51 11.83 -10.71 -1.63
C ASP A 51 11.37 -12.14 -1.89
N LEU A 52 10.05 -12.38 -1.96
CA LEU A 52 9.54 -13.71 -2.23
C LEU A 52 9.82 -14.08 -3.70
N PRO A 53 10.34 -15.30 -3.95
CA PRO A 53 10.54 -15.78 -5.31
C PRO A 53 9.16 -15.90 -5.98
N VAL A 54 8.87 -14.93 -6.86
CA VAL A 54 7.78 -15.03 -7.81
C VAL A 54 8.19 -16.11 -8.78
N GLY A 55 7.76 -17.37 -8.55
CA GLY A 55 7.97 -18.47 -9.50
C GLY A 55 7.31 -18.16 -10.85
N ASP A 56 7.22 -19.15 -11.75
CA ASP A 56 6.32 -19.09 -12.92
C ASP A 56 4.86 -19.10 -12.46
N LEU A 57 4.45 -18.03 -11.78
CA LEU A 57 3.06 -17.73 -11.50
C LEU A 57 2.50 -17.25 -12.82
N ALA A 58 1.94 -18.18 -13.61
CA ALA A 58 0.90 -17.79 -14.55
C ALA A 58 -0.10 -16.95 -13.72
N PRO A 59 -0.37 -15.68 -14.10
CA PRO A 59 -1.33 -14.88 -13.37
C PRO A 59 -2.59 -15.73 -13.25
N ALA A 60 -3.05 -15.95 -12.02
CA ALA A 60 -4.31 -16.65 -11.83
C ALA A 60 -5.33 -15.84 -12.63
N THR A 61 -5.82 -16.40 -13.73
CA THR A 61 -7.01 -15.91 -14.41
C THR A 61 -8.18 -16.28 -13.51
N ASP A 62 -8.21 -15.67 -12.34
CA ASP A 62 -9.39 -15.67 -11.52
C ASP A 62 -10.33 -14.72 -12.22
N THR A 63 -11.27 -15.31 -12.94
CA THR A 63 -12.29 -14.59 -13.69
C THR A 63 -13.11 -13.86 -12.64
N PHE A 64 -12.87 -12.56 -12.47
CA PHE A 64 -13.67 -11.71 -11.60
C PHE A 64 -15.14 -11.84 -12.03
N ASN A 65 -15.94 -12.52 -11.22
CA ASN A 65 -17.38 -12.56 -11.35
C ASN A 65 -17.94 -11.46 -10.42
N PRO A 66 -18.44 -10.35 -10.97
CA PRO A 66 -18.95 -9.22 -10.17
C PRO A 66 -20.12 -9.62 -9.27
#